data_AF-A0AAD6G9J0-F1
#
_entry.id   AF-A0AAD6G9J0-F1
#
_cell.length_a   1.000
_cell.length_b   1.000
_cell.length_c   1.000
_cell.angle_alpha   90.00
_cell.angle_beta   90.00
_cell.angle_gamma   90.00
#
_symmetry.space_group_name_H-M   'P 1'
#
loop_
_entity.id
_entity.type
_entity.pdbx_description
1 polymer ?
#
loop_
_entity_poly.entity_id
_entity_poly.type
_entity_poly.pdbx_seq_one_letter_code
_entity_poly.pdbx_strand_id
1 'polypeptide(L)'
;MSAEALATLLAQPALPAPPGVTPNFDNPPKSNTIAWVVTTLCLVIATICLSLRLFARVWLEKKMRAEEVLMICAYGTYCGTAYVAYAWIYSPGYFVHTWNLRNEDLIRPLYVSESHLWMLLFSSSSPDQNRDLTGLV
;
A
#
# COMPACT_ATOMS: atom_id res chain seq x y z
N MET A 1 23.20 9.72 -17.63
CA MET A 1 22.15 9.72 -18.68
C MET A 1 21.79 11.17 -18.98
N SER A 2 21.60 11.54 -20.25
CA SER A 2 21.09 12.87 -20.59
C SER A 2 19.60 12.99 -20.19
N ALA A 3 19.15 14.18 -19.80
CA ALA A 3 17.76 14.40 -19.37
C ALA A 3 16.74 13.99 -20.44
N GLU A 4 17.09 14.17 -21.72
CA GLU A 4 16.24 13.74 -22.84
C GLU A 4 16.12 12.21 -22.97
N ALA A 5 17.20 11.47 -22.71
CA ALA A 5 17.15 10.01 -22.74
C ALA A 5 16.23 9.45 -21.63
N LEU A 6 16.18 10.10 -20.46
CA LEU A 6 15.26 9.73 -19.38
C LEU A 6 13.81 10.03 -19.77
N ALA A 7 13.53 11.22 -20.33
CA ALA A 7 12.18 11.60 -20.77
C ALA A 7 11.61 10.62 -21.81
N THR A 8 12.43 10.15 -22.74
CA THR A 8 12.02 9.14 -23.74
C THR A 8 11.68 7.80 -23.11
N LEU A 9 12.43 7.35 -22.09
CA LEU A 9 12.13 6.11 -21.37
C LEU A 9 10.87 6.21 -20.51
N LEU A 10 10.62 7.38 -19.92
CA LEU A 10 9.44 7.67 -19.11
C LEU A 10 8.16 7.74 -19.94
N ALA A 11 8.25 8.29 -21.15
CA ALA A 11 7.16 8.36 -22.11
C ALA A 11 6.87 7.03 -22.83
N GLN A 12 7.79 6.06 -22.75
CA GLN A 12 7.61 4.76 -23.37
C GLN A 12 6.48 3.97 -22.66
N PRO A 13 5.66 3.21 -23.41
CA PRO A 13 4.70 2.29 -22.81
C PRO A 13 5.38 1.27 -21.90
N ALA A 14 4.75 0.96 -20.77
CA ALA A 14 5.24 0.01 -19.78
C ALA A 14 5.31 -1.44 -20.30
N LEU A 15 4.57 -1.75 -21.35
CA LEU A 15 4.67 -3.01 -22.10
C LEU A 15 4.45 -2.78 -23.60
N PRO A 16 5.16 -3.47 -24.50
CA PRO A 16 4.85 -3.43 -25.92
C PRO A 16 3.45 -4.00 -26.16
N ALA A 17 2.63 -3.30 -26.94
CA ALA A 17 1.29 -3.75 -27.27
C ALA A 17 1.32 -4.99 -28.18
N PRO A 18 0.43 -5.97 -27.98
CA PRO A 18 0.29 -7.10 -28.89
C PRO A 18 -0.17 -6.63 -30.29
N PRO A 19 0.18 -7.37 -31.36
CA PRO A 19 -0.15 -6.98 -32.73
C PRO A 19 -1.66 -6.80 -32.91
N GLY A 20 -2.07 -5.63 -33.43
CA GLY A 20 -3.47 -5.27 -33.68
C GLY A 20 -4.15 -4.45 -32.57
N VAL A 21 -3.46 -4.15 -31.46
CA VAL A 21 -3.99 -3.29 -30.39
C VAL A 21 -3.28 -1.94 -30.44
N THR A 22 -4.03 -0.86 -30.71
CA THR A 22 -3.53 0.52 -30.57
C THR A 22 -3.64 0.94 -29.11
N PRO A 23 -2.52 1.24 -28.42
CA PRO A 23 -2.56 1.78 -27.06
C PRO A 23 -3.39 3.06 -26.97
N ASN A 24 -4.30 3.10 -26.01
CA ASN A 24 -5.07 4.31 -25.70
C ASN A 24 -4.62 4.87 -24.35
N PHE A 25 -3.71 5.84 -24.42
CA PHE A 25 -3.17 6.54 -23.26
C PHE A 25 -4.07 7.67 -22.76
N ASP A 26 -4.97 8.19 -23.60
CA ASP A 26 -5.81 9.36 -23.27
C ASP A 26 -7.05 8.99 -22.45
N ASN A 27 -7.67 7.84 -22.74
CA ASN A 27 -8.85 7.38 -21.99
C ASN A 27 -8.89 5.85 -21.89
N PRO A 28 -8.03 5.24 -21.05
CA PRO A 28 -8.09 3.81 -20.81
C PRO A 28 -9.44 3.45 -20.16
N PRO A 29 -10.03 2.28 -20.45
CA PRO A 29 -11.22 1.80 -19.77
C PRO A 29 -10.90 1.53 -18.29
N LYS A 30 -11.15 2.52 -17.43
CA LYS A 30 -10.85 2.47 -15.99
C LYS A 30 -12.00 1.77 -15.26
N SER A 31 -11.76 0.57 -14.75
CA SER A 31 -12.67 -0.07 -13.77
C SER A 31 -12.32 0.35 -12.34
N ASN A 32 -12.00 1.64 -12.14
CA ASN A 32 -11.57 2.21 -10.86
C ASN A 32 -12.67 2.12 -9.78
N THR A 33 -13.94 2.07 -10.19
CA THR A 33 -15.08 1.96 -9.27
C THR A 33 -15.02 0.67 -8.44
N ILE A 34 -14.61 -0.45 -9.02
CA ILE A 34 -14.55 -1.74 -8.31
C ILE A 34 -13.44 -1.71 -7.27
N ALA A 35 -12.26 -1.23 -7.63
CA ALA A 35 -11.13 -1.12 -6.70
C ALA A 35 -11.47 -0.20 -5.52
N TRP A 36 -12.11 0.94 -5.78
CA TRP A 36 -12.53 1.86 -4.74
C TRP A 36 -13.52 1.22 -3.75
N VAL A 37 -14.57 0.58 -4.28
CA VAL A 37 -15.58 -0.10 -3.45
C VAL A 37 -14.97 -1.19 -2.59
N VAL A 38 -14.10 -2.03 -3.16
CA VAL A 38 -13.48 -3.14 -2.43
C VAL A 38 -12.53 -2.64 -1.34
N THR A 39 -11.66 -1.67 -1.64
CA THR A 39 -10.72 -1.11 -0.66
C THR A 39 -11.47 -0.41 0.48
N THR A 40 -12.48 0.40 0.17
CA THR A 40 -13.28 1.09 1.20
C THR A 40 -14.07 0.09 2.05
N LEU A 41 -14.71 -0.91 1.44
CA LEU A 41 -15.48 -1.91 2.17
C LEU A 41 -14.60 -2.72 3.12
N CYS A 42 -13.43 -3.16 2.65
CA CYS A 42 -12.48 -3.91 3.48
C CYS A 42 -12.01 -3.07 4.67
N LEU A 43 -11.75 -1.77 4.45
CA LEU A 43 -11.32 -0.86 5.51
C LEU A 43 -12.43 -0.67 6.55
N VAL A 44 -13.66 -0.44 6.13
CA VAL A 44 -14.83 -0.29 7.03
C VAL A 44 -15.03 -1.55 7.88
N ILE A 45 -15.00 -2.73 7.26
CA ILE A 45 -15.16 -4.00 7.99
C ILE A 45 -14.03 -4.19 9.00
N ALA A 46 -12.78 -3.92 8.60
CA ALA A 46 -11.63 -4.00 9.50
C ALA A 46 -11.77 -3.03 10.68
N THR A 47 -12.19 -1.77 10.43
CA THR A 47 -12.44 -0.79 11.49
C THR A 47 -13.51 -1.28 12.47
N ILE A 48 -14.65 -1.79 11.96
CA ILE A 48 -15.75 -2.29 12.81
C ILE A 48 -15.27 -3.45 13.69
N CYS A 49 -14.57 -4.43 13.11
CA CYS A 49 -14.03 -5.56 13.84
C CYS A 49 -13.05 -5.12 14.94
N LEU A 50 -12.18 -4.16 14.63
CA LEU A 50 -11.22 -3.61 15.60
C LEU A 50 -11.96 -2.87 16.72
N SER A 51 -12.92 -2.01 16.38
CA SER A 51 -13.70 -1.23 17.34
C SER A 51 -14.51 -2.13 18.28
N LEU A 52 -15.15 -3.18 17.76
CA LEU A 52 -15.88 -4.15 18.59
C LEU A 52 -14.95 -4.87 19.57
N ARG A 53 -13.75 -5.23 19.12
CA ARG A 53 -12.77 -5.92 19.97
C ARG A 53 -12.18 -5.01 21.04
N LEU A 54 -11.80 -3.80 20.67
CA LEU A 54 -11.36 -2.76 21.60
C LEU A 54 -12.44 -2.44 22.62
N PHE A 55 -13.70 -2.31 22.18
CA PHE A 55 -14.83 -2.07 23.08
C PHE A 55 -14.97 -3.22 24.09
N ALA A 56 -15.01 -4.47 23.63
CA ALA A 56 -15.11 -5.63 24.52
C ALA A 56 -13.94 -5.70 25.52
N ARG A 57 -12.70 -5.46 25.07
CA ARG A 57 -11.51 -5.62 25.93
C ARG A 57 -11.32 -4.44 26.89
N VAL A 58 -11.51 -3.21 26.42
CA VAL A 58 -11.31 -2.00 27.23
C VAL A 58 -12.46 -1.77 28.19
N TRP A 59 -13.72 -1.95 27.75
CA TRP A 59 -14.88 -1.70 28.61
C TRP A 59 -15.26 -2.89 29.48
N LEU A 60 -15.22 -4.11 28.96
CA LEU A 60 -15.65 -5.30 29.70
C LEU A 60 -14.54 -5.85 30.61
N GLU A 61 -13.32 -5.98 30.07
CA GLU A 61 -12.21 -6.60 30.81
C GLU A 61 -11.32 -5.59 31.54
N LYS A 62 -11.33 -4.30 31.12
CA LYS A 62 -10.51 -3.20 31.69
C LYS A 62 -9.02 -3.55 31.81
N LYS A 63 -8.53 -4.51 31.02
CA LYS A 63 -7.14 -4.98 31.02
C LYS A 63 -6.56 -4.78 29.63
N MET A 64 -5.62 -3.85 29.52
CA MET A 64 -4.82 -3.71 28.30
C MET A 64 -3.67 -4.72 28.34
N ARG A 65 -3.79 -5.77 27.53
CA ARG A 65 -2.71 -6.74 27.30
C ARG A 65 -1.86 -6.30 26.11
N ALA A 66 -0.62 -6.74 26.04
CA ALA A 66 0.28 -6.48 24.90
C ALA A 66 -0.32 -6.91 23.56
N GLU A 67 -1.21 -7.92 23.56
CA GLU A 67 -1.99 -8.36 22.39
C GLU A 67 -2.81 -7.23 21.76
N GLU A 68 -3.41 -6.34 22.55
CA GLU A 68 -4.24 -5.24 22.04
C GLU A 68 -3.38 -4.14 21.41
N VAL A 69 -2.18 -3.89 21.97
CA VAL A 69 -1.20 -2.96 21.40
C VAL A 69 -0.70 -3.47 20.05
N LEU A 70 -0.31 -4.75 19.97
CA LEU A 70 0.07 -5.40 18.71
C LEU A 70 -1.06 -5.34 17.67
N MET A 71 -2.31 -5.49 18.10
CA MET A 71 -3.46 -5.41 17.20
C MET A 71 -3.68 -4.00 16.64
N ILE A 72 -3.53 -2.95 17.46
CA ILE A 72 -3.58 -1.55 17.01
C ILE A 72 -2.43 -1.27 16.03
N CYS A 73 -1.22 -1.75 16.32
CA CYS A 73 -0.08 -1.62 15.41
C CYS A 73 -0.36 -2.31 14.06
N ALA A 74 -0.90 -3.54 14.09
CA ALA A 74 -1.28 -4.27 12.87
C ALA A 74 -2.35 -3.52 12.06
N TYR A 75 -3.32 -2.89 12.72
CA TYR A 75 -4.30 -2.04 12.04
C TYR A 75 -3.66 -0.78 11.44
N GLY A 76 -2.69 -0.17 12.12
CA GLY A 76 -1.89 0.94 11.57
C GLY A 76 -1.17 0.54 10.27
N THR A 77 -0.53 -0.63 10.25
CA THR A 77 0.07 -1.22 9.04
C THR A 77 -0.94 -1.45 7.92
N TYR A 78 -2.13 -1.95 8.27
CA TYR A 78 -3.21 -2.16 7.33
C TYR A 78 -3.72 -0.84 6.70
N CYS A 79 -3.88 0.22 7.50
CA CYS A 79 -4.20 1.56 6.99
C CYS A 79 -3.15 2.08 6.01
N GLY A 80 -1.85 1.86 6.28
CA GLY A 80 -0.78 2.21 5.34
C GLY A 80 -0.90 1.43 4.02
N THR A 81 -1.25 0.15 4.09
CA THR A 81 -1.49 -0.69 2.90
C THR A 81 -2.69 -0.19 2.11
N ALA A 82 -3.77 0.21 2.78
CA ALA A 82 -4.94 0.81 2.14
C ALA A 82 -4.60 2.15 1.46
N TYR A 83 -3.75 2.98 2.06
CA TYR A 83 -3.28 4.23 1.46
C TYR A 83 -2.49 3.97 0.17
N VAL A 84 -1.59 2.98 0.17
CA VAL A 84 -0.89 2.53 -1.05
C VAL A 84 -1.93 2.11 -2.10
N ALA A 85 -2.91 1.27 -1.74
CA ALA A 85 -3.98 0.86 -2.65
C ALA A 85 -4.75 2.06 -3.24
N TYR A 86 -5.07 3.09 -2.45
CA TYR A 86 -5.68 4.31 -2.99
C TYR A 86 -4.76 5.06 -3.95
N ALA A 87 -3.45 5.12 -3.69
CA ALA A 87 -2.49 5.76 -4.59
C ALA A 87 -2.50 5.10 -5.99
N TRP A 88 -2.62 3.76 -6.03
CA TRP A 88 -2.75 2.98 -7.27
C TRP A 88 -4.08 3.23 -8.01
N ILE A 89 -5.16 3.59 -7.32
CA ILE A 89 -6.45 3.96 -7.94
C ILE A 89 -6.35 5.30 -8.68
N TYR A 90 -5.65 6.28 -8.11
CA TYR A 90 -5.51 7.62 -8.69
C TYR A 90 -4.51 7.69 -9.84
N SER A 91 -3.45 6.89 -9.79
CA SER A 91 -2.39 6.78 -10.81
C SER A 91 -1.91 5.35 -10.78
N PRO A 92 -1.93 4.54 -11.85
CA PRO A 92 -2.43 4.73 -13.22
C PRO A 92 -3.90 4.26 -13.43
N GLY A 93 -4.57 3.85 -12.35
CA GLY A 93 -5.89 3.21 -12.38
C GLY A 93 -5.78 1.69 -12.27
N TYR A 94 -6.66 1.10 -11.45
CA TYR A 94 -6.77 -0.36 -11.37
C TYR A 94 -7.42 -0.88 -12.65
N PHE A 95 -6.95 -2.04 -13.13
CA PHE A 95 -7.45 -2.72 -14.33
C PHE A 95 -7.11 -2.07 -15.68
N VAL A 96 -6.11 -1.17 -15.73
CA VAL A 96 -5.55 -0.72 -17.00
C VAL A 96 -4.47 -1.70 -17.46
N HIS A 97 -4.57 -2.18 -18.69
CA HIS A 97 -3.51 -3.00 -19.28
C HIS A 97 -2.21 -2.20 -19.36
N THR A 98 -1.09 -2.83 -19.03
CA THR A 98 0.24 -2.19 -18.98
C THR A 98 0.69 -1.58 -20.32
N TRP A 99 0.17 -2.05 -21.45
CA TRP A 99 0.41 -1.43 -22.75
C TRP A 99 -0.33 -0.08 -22.96
N ASN A 100 -1.31 0.27 -22.13
CA ASN A 100 -1.99 1.57 -22.11
C ASN A 100 -1.43 2.52 -21.03
N LEU A 101 -0.30 2.17 -20.40
CA LEU A 101 0.32 2.94 -19.31
C LEU A 101 1.70 3.44 -19.73
N ARG A 102 2.02 4.66 -19.33
CA ARG A 102 3.38 5.21 -19.45
C ARG A 102 4.20 4.85 -18.23
N ASN A 103 5.51 4.74 -18.39
CA ASN A 103 6.42 4.47 -17.27
C ASN A 103 6.39 5.59 -16.22
N GLU A 104 6.16 6.84 -16.63
CA GLU A 104 6.00 7.97 -15.70
C GLU A 104 4.86 7.78 -14.68
N ASP A 105 3.74 7.20 -15.10
CA ASP A 105 2.55 7.00 -14.26
C ASP A 105 2.76 5.92 -13.18
N LEU A 106 3.75 5.03 -13.38
CA LEU A 106 4.09 3.93 -12.49
C LEU A 106 5.08 4.33 -11.39
N ILE A 107 5.84 5.41 -11.57
CA ILE A 107 6.88 5.81 -10.61
C ILE A 107 6.28 6.19 -9.27
N ARG A 108 5.20 6.98 -9.30
CA ARG A 108 4.58 7.51 -8.07
C ARG A 108 3.99 6.39 -7.21
N PRO A 109 3.21 5.42 -7.74
CA PRO A 109 2.74 4.27 -6.97
C PRO A 109 3.86 3.38 -6.43
N LEU A 110 4.90 3.11 -7.25
CA LEU A 110 6.03 2.27 -6.85
C LEU A 110 6.86 2.89 -5.72
N TYR A 111 7.08 4.21 -5.77
CA TYR A 111 7.80 4.91 -4.70
C TYR A 111 7.03 4.88 -3.37
N VAL A 112 5.70 5.02 -3.42
CA VAL A 112 4.84 4.96 -2.24
C VAL A 112 4.79 3.56 -1.63
N SER A 113 4.80 2.49 -2.45
CA SER A 113 4.87 1.11 -1.93
C SER A 113 6.21 0.81 -1.27
N GLU A 114 7.33 1.23 -1.86
CA GLU A 114 8.67 1.05 -1.27
C GLU A 114 8.79 1.76 0.07
N SER A 115 8.27 2.99 0.16
CA SER A 115 8.29 3.77 1.40
C SER A 115 7.50 3.09 2.54
N HIS A 116 6.37 2.48 2.21
CA HIS A 116 5.57 1.71 3.17
C HIS A 116 6.27 0.42 3.59
N LEU A 117 6.89 -0.32 2.64
CA LEU A 117 7.68 -1.52 2.90
C LEU A 117 8.84 -1.24 3.86
N TRP A 118 9.56 -0.14 3.66
CA TRP A 118 10.62 0.31 4.57
C TRP A 118 10.11 0.58 5.99
N MET A 119 8.95 1.25 6.14
CA MET A 119 8.36 1.46 7.48
C MET A 119 8.05 0.14 8.20
N LEU A 120 7.59 -0.89 7.49
CA LEU A 120 7.31 -2.20 8.07
C LEU A 120 8.58 -2.93 8.47
N LEU A 121 9.61 -2.92 7.61
CA LEU A 121 10.89 -3.53 7.91
C LEU A 121 11.56 -2.87 9.12
N PHE A 122 11.58 -1.54 9.18
CA PHE A 122 12.09 -0.82 10.36
C PHE A 122 11.30 -1.15 11.62
N SER A 123 9.97 -1.19 11.56
CA SER A 123 9.12 -1.57 12.70
C SER A 123 9.39 -2.99 13.20
N SER A 124 9.77 -3.93 12.32
CA SER A 124 10.10 -5.31 12.69
C SER A 124 11.51 -5.47 13.26
N SER A 125 12.40 -4.51 12.99
CA SER A 125 13.83 -4.58 13.38
C SER A 125 14.12 -4.16 14.82
N SER A 126 13.14 -3.62 15.56
CA SER A 126 13.37 -2.93 16.83
C SER A 126 13.13 -3.66 18.18
N PRO A 127 13.12 -5.01 18.35
CA PRO A 127 13.01 -5.55 19.72
C PRO A 127 14.11 -6.46 20.29
N ASP A 128 15.27 -6.69 19.67
CA ASP A 128 16.25 -7.67 20.25
C ASP A 128 17.67 -7.15 20.56
N GLN A 129 18.03 -5.89 20.29
CA GLN A 129 19.37 -5.39 20.63
C GLN A 129 19.50 -4.79 22.04
N ASN A 130 18.72 -5.24 23.03
CA ASN A 130 18.85 -4.73 24.41
C ASN A 130 18.71 -5.81 25.51
N ARG A 131 18.61 -7.09 25.13
CA ARG A 131 18.53 -8.22 26.09
C ARG A 131 19.87 -8.86 26.43
N ASP A 132 20.92 -8.58 25.66
CA ASP A 132 22.25 -9.16 25.90
C ASP A 132 23.15 -8.35 26.85
N LEU A 133 22.77 -7.11 27.20
CA LEU A 133 23.58 -6.23 28.04
C LEU A 133 23.25 -6.29 29.54
N THR A 134 22.19 -7.01 29.94
CA THR A 134 21.75 -7.12 31.35
C THR A 134 22.19 -8.41 32.05
N GLY A 135 22.90 -9.31 31.34
CA GLY A 135 23.45 -10.56 31.89
C GLY A 135 24.94 -10.52 32.27
N LEU A 136 25.59 -9.35 32.18
CA LEU A 136 27.04 -9.18 32.37
C LEU A 136 27.41 -8.11 33.43
N VAL A 137 26.58 -7.92 34.46
CA VAL A 137 26.93 -7.14 35.66
C VAL A 137 26.61 -7.94 36.91
#